data_AF-A0A286IR81-F1
#
_entry.id   AF-A0A286IR81-F1
#
_cell.length_a   1.000
_cell.length_b   1.000
_cell.length_c   1.000
_cell.angle_alpha   90.00
_cell.angle_beta   90.00
_cell.angle_gamma   90.00
#
_symmetry.space_group_name_H-M   'P 1'
#
loop_
_entity.id
_entity.type
_entity.pdbx_description
1 polymer ?
#
loop_
_entity_poly.entity_id
_entity_poly.type
_entity_poly.pdbx_seq_one_letter_code
_entity_poly.pdbx_strand_id
1 'polypeptide(L)'
;MKNLLFTFFLITSVSSFAQDIHNECVAVFNGENMIVDEFSPRGKSEISQKSSGSLTVNLVELGDEVKKGNAVSFYIAIKDAKTQTLTMSTNNAAKSFDLSSIQKRTKIGDKIVILLSDEKFALPTEQHEILIIE
;
A
#
# COMPACT_ATOMS: atom_id res chain seq x y z
N MET A 1 -2.45 15.98 67.58
CA MET A 1 -3.11 14.72 67.16
C MET A 1 -3.68 14.91 65.77
N LYS A 2 -3.25 14.06 64.82
CA LYS A 2 -3.89 13.65 63.54
C LYS A 2 -4.44 14.76 62.62
N ASN A 3 -3.73 15.06 61.53
CA ASN A 3 -3.91 14.44 60.19
C ASN A 3 -5.35 14.55 59.68
N LEU A 4 -5.58 15.34 58.62
CA LEU A 4 -6.06 14.79 57.35
C LEU A 4 -5.99 15.83 56.22
N LEU A 5 -5.04 15.62 55.29
CA LEU A 5 -5.12 16.14 53.93
C LEU A 5 -6.41 15.62 53.28
N PHE A 6 -7.10 16.46 52.51
CA PHE A 6 -7.96 15.98 51.42
C PHE A 6 -7.80 16.88 50.19
N THR A 7 -6.70 16.65 49.48
CA THR A 7 -6.47 17.17 48.13
C THR A 7 -7.43 16.44 47.19
N PHE A 8 -8.50 17.11 46.76
CA PHE A 8 -9.46 16.56 45.80
C PHE A 8 -8.84 16.63 44.39
N PHE A 9 -8.11 15.57 44.03
CA PHE A 9 -7.51 15.39 42.71
C PHE A 9 -8.62 14.95 41.74
N LEU A 10 -9.15 15.87 40.95
CA LEU A 10 -10.16 15.57 39.93
C LEU A 10 -9.48 14.88 38.74
N ILE A 11 -9.42 13.55 38.78
CA ILE A 11 -8.98 12.73 37.64
C ILE A 11 -10.11 12.73 36.62
N THR A 12 -10.10 13.67 35.68
CA THR A 12 -10.88 13.53 34.45
C THR A 12 -10.18 12.51 33.57
N SER A 13 -10.63 11.26 33.64
CA SER A 13 -10.29 10.22 32.68
C SER A 13 -10.79 10.66 31.30
N VAL A 14 -9.91 11.19 30.47
CA VAL A 14 -10.13 11.26 29.03
C VAL A 14 -10.17 9.81 28.53
N SER A 15 -11.38 9.32 28.25
CA SER A 15 -11.56 8.11 27.46
C SER A 15 -10.93 8.36 26.10
N SER A 16 -9.68 7.92 25.93
CA SER A 16 -9.08 7.81 24.62
C SER A 16 -9.85 6.71 23.91
N PHE A 17 -10.78 7.08 23.02
CA PHE A 17 -11.23 6.18 21.98
C PHE A 17 -9.98 5.81 21.19
N ALA A 18 -9.43 4.62 21.46
CA ALA A 18 -8.47 4.03 20.57
C ALA A 18 -9.14 4.01 19.19
N GLN A 19 -8.53 4.68 18.22
CA GLN A 19 -8.98 4.57 16.84
C GLN A 19 -8.92 3.08 16.50
N ASP A 20 -10.02 2.48 16.08
CA ASP A 20 -9.99 1.15 15.49
C ASP A 20 -9.13 1.26 14.22
N ILE A 21 -7.85 0.92 14.34
CA ILE A 21 -6.92 0.85 13.21
C ILE A 21 -7.27 -0.44 12.45
N HIS A 22 -8.40 -0.43 11.74
CA HIS A 22 -8.73 -1.49 10.79
C HIS A 22 -7.89 -1.29 9.54
N ASN A 23 -6.63 -1.72 9.60
CA ASN A 23 -5.72 -1.76 8.45
C ASN A 23 -5.63 -3.20 7.93
N GLU A 24 -6.59 -3.60 7.09
CA GLU A 24 -6.50 -4.85 6.35
C GLU A 24 -5.27 -4.76 5.42
N CYS A 25 -4.25 -5.59 5.69
CA CYS A 25 -3.01 -5.57 4.91
C CYS A 25 -3.26 -6.09 3.50
N VAL A 26 -2.78 -5.34 2.52
CA VAL A 26 -2.78 -5.74 1.12
C VAL A 26 -1.37 -5.73 0.56
N ALA A 27 -1.15 -6.46 -0.52
CA ALA A 27 0.09 -6.43 -1.28
C ALA A 27 -0.18 -6.37 -2.78
N VAL A 28 0.80 -5.89 -3.53
CA VAL A 28 0.75 -5.83 -4.99
C VAL A 28 1.35 -7.09 -5.60
N PHE A 29 0.65 -7.67 -6.56
CA PHE A 29 1.04 -8.87 -7.26
C PHE A 29 1.05 -8.66 -8.78
N ASN A 30 2.00 -9.32 -9.45
CA ASN A 30 1.93 -9.59 -10.88
C ASN A 30 1.59 -11.07 -11.10
N GLY A 31 0.34 -11.34 -11.46
CA GLY A 31 -0.19 -12.71 -11.46
C GLY A 31 -0.21 -13.26 -10.02
N GLU A 32 0.47 -14.38 -9.78
CA GLU A 32 0.58 -15.00 -8.44
C GLU A 32 1.81 -14.53 -7.64
N ASN A 33 2.72 -13.78 -8.26
CA ASN A 33 3.95 -13.35 -7.61
C ASN A 33 3.76 -11.98 -6.97
N MET A 34 4.12 -11.86 -5.69
CA MET A 34 4.20 -10.57 -5.02
C MET A 34 5.36 -9.76 -5.62
N ILE A 35 5.15 -8.45 -5.84
CA ILE A 35 6.16 -7.59 -6.49
C ILE A 35 7.26 -7.17 -5.51
N VAL A 36 6.94 -7.05 -4.21
CA VAL A 36 7.99 -6.81 -3.22
C VAL A 36 8.81 -8.07 -3.01
N ASP A 37 10.12 -7.91 -2.92
CA ASP A 37 11.07 -8.97 -2.57
C ASP A 37 10.95 -9.41 -1.09
N GLU A 38 10.69 -8.45 -0.19
CA GLU A 38 10.54 -8.66 1.24
C GLU A 38 9.45 -7.73 1.81
N PHE A 39 8.61 -8.26 2.70
CA PHE A 39 7.66 -7.47 3.45
C PHE A 39 8.36 -6.73 4.62
N SER A 40 9.30 -5.83 4.28
CA SER A 40 10.09 -5.04 5.24
C SER A 40 10.26 -3.59 4.77
N PRO A 41 10.67 -2.65 5.65
CA PRO A 41 11.02 -1.27 5.25
C PRO A 41 12.24 -1.17 4.32
N ARG A 42 12.88 -2.29 3.98
CA ARG A 42 14.00 -2.34 3.03
C ARG A 42 13.61 -3.06 1.73
N GLY A 43 12.38 -3.55 1.66
CA GLY A 43 11.86 -4.23 0.48
C GLY A 43 11.93 -3.32 -0.74
N LYS A 44 12.17 -3.93 -1.89
CA LYS A 44 12.18 -3.26 -3.18
C LYS A 44 11.02 -3.76 -4.00
N SER A 45 10.32 -2.82 -4.60
CA SER A 45 9.21 -3.07 -5.50
C SER A 45 9.63 -2.63 -6.90
N GLU A 46 10.06 -3.60 -7.71
CA GLU A 46 10.63 -3.36 -9.03
C GLU A 46 9.96 -4.26 -10.07
N ILE A 47 9.75 -3.74 -11.27
CA ILE A 47 9.23 -4.52 -12.39
C ILE A 47 9.94 -4.17 -13.68
N SER A 48 10.34 -5.20 -14.44
CA SER A 48 10.97 -4.98 -15.74
C SER A 48 9.98 -4.36 -16.71
N GLN A 49 10.44 -3.45 -17.56
CA GLN A 49 9.65 -2.87 -18.65
C GLN A 49 9.17 -3.93 -19.66
N LYS A 50 9.75 -5.14 -19.63
CA LYS A 50 9.37 -6.28 -20.48
C LYS A 50 8.45 -7.28 -19.77
N SER A 51 8.18 -7.10 -18.48
CA SER A 51 7.27 -7.98 -17.74
C SER A 51 5.86 -7.88 -18.31
N SER A 52 5.20 -9.01 -18.49
CA SER A 52 3.78 -9.08 -18.82
C SER A 52 2.99 -9.64 -17.63
N GLY A 53 1.67 -9.56 -17.72
CA GLY A 53 0.76 -10.12 -16.72
C GLY A 53 -0.25 -9.11 -16.23
N SER A 54 -0.86 -9.45 -15.10
CA SER A 54 -1.89 -8.63 -14.49
C SER A 54 -1.42 -8.11 -13.14
N LEU A 55 -1.44 -6.78 -13.02
CA LEU A 55 -1.20 -6.09 -11.78
C LEU A 55 -2.48 -6.15 -10.95
N THR A 56 -2.38 -6.69 -9.74
CA THR A 56 -3.50 -6.81 -8.79
C THR A 56 -3.05 -6.37 -7.40
N VAL A 57 -3.99 -5.89 -6.60
CA VAL A 57 -3.78 -5.62 -5.17
C VAL A 57 -4.69 -6.55 -4.41
N ASN A 58 -4.13 -7.38 -3.54
CA ASN A 58 -4.86 -8.43 -2.84
C ASN A 58 -4.62 -8.34 -1.36
N LEU A 59 -5.64 -8.72 -0.58
CA LEU A 59 -5.48 -9.01 0.84
C LEU A 59 -4.37 -10.02 1.05
N VAL A 60 -3.62 -9.83 2.14
CA VAL A 60 -2.59 -10.78 2.55
C VAL A 60 -2.81 -11.20 3.99
N GLU A 61 -2.77 -12.51 4.21
CA GLU A 61 -2.68 -13.07 5.55
C GLU A 61 -1.19 -13.29 5.87
N LEU A 62 -0.71 -12.60 6.90
CA LEU A 62 0.67 -12.73 7.39
C LEU A 62 0.75 -13.92 8.37
N GLY A 63 1.41 -15.00 7.95
CA GLY A 63 1.74 -16.17 8.76
C GLY A 63 3.16 -16.66 8.45
N ASP A 64 3.44 -17.95 8.64
CA ASP A 64 4.73 -18.56 8.23
C ASP A 64 5.01 -18.41 6.72
N GLU A 65 3.94 -18.31 5.93
CA GLU A 65 3.97 -17.99 4.51
C GLU A 65 2.93 -16.90 4.23
N VAL A 66 3.22 -16.02 3.26
CA VAL A 66 2.27 -14.98 2.84
C VAL A 66 1.23 -15.60 1.91
N LYS A 67 -0.04 -15.54 2.30
CA LYS A 67 -1.15 -16.06 1.49
C LYS A 67 -1.89 -14.94 0.77
N LYS A 68 -2.04 -15.08 -0.55
CA LYS A 68 -2.81 -14.16 -1.41
C LYS A 68 -4.30 -14.41 -1.22
N GLY A 69 -5.01 -13.38 -0.75
CA GLY A 69 -6.45 -13.36 -0.55
C GLY A 69 -7.19 -12.67 -1.70
N ASN A 70 -8.35 -12.10 -1.38
CA ASN A 70 -9.23 -11.44 -2.36
C ASN A 70 -8.61 -10.16 -2.94
N ALA A 71 -8.87 -9.91 -4.22
CA ALA A 71 -8.46 -8.68 -4.88
C ALA A 71 -9.35 -7.49 -4.47
N VAL A 72 -8.71 -6.34 -4.25
CA VAL A 72 -9.33 -5.06 -3.89
C VAL A 72 -9.23 -4.08 -5.05
N SER A 73 -10.11 -3.09 -5.07
CA SER A 73 -10.12 -2.07 -6.12
C SER A 73 -9.07 -0.99 -5.85
N PHE A 74 -8.35 -0.57 -6.87
CA PHE A 74 -7.32 0.47 -6.79
C PHE A 74 -7.23 1.28 -8.09
N TYR A 75 -6.62 2.45 -8.00
CA TYR A 75 -6.22 3.27 -9.13
C TYR A 75 -4.70 3.19 -9.33
N ILE A 76 -4.26 3.59 -10.52
CA ILE A 76 -2.86 3.70 -10.88
C ILE A 76 -2.56 5.14 -11.27
N ALA A 77 -1.48 5.67 -10.71
CA ALA A 77 -0.80 6.86 -11.18
C ALA A 77 0.61 6.52 -11.68
N ILE A 78 1.19 7.39 -12.49
CA ILE A 78 2.57 7.31 -12.94
C ILE A 78 3.31 8.52 -12.41
N LYS A 79 4.44 8.27 -11.74
CA LYS A 79 5.37 9.29 -11.27
C LYS A 79 6.58 9.31 -12.20
N ASP A 80 6.70 10.38 -12.97
CA ASP A 80 7.78 10.55 -13.95
C ASP A 80 9.14 10.68 -13.24
N ALA A 81 10.12 9.89 -13.68
CA ALA A 81 11.44 9.80 -13.03
C ALA A 81 12.18 11.14 -12.98
N LYS A 82 12.05 11.93 -14.05
CA LYS A 82 12.83 13.15 -14.26
C LYS A 82 12.22 14.34 -13.52
N THR A 83 10.91 14.49 -13.61
CA THR A 83 10.17 15.65 -13.13
C THR A 83 9.50 15.41 -11.78
N GLN A 84 9.41 14.15 -11.35
CA GLN A 84 8.65 13.72 -10.17
C GLN A 84 7.14 14.04 -10.26
N THR A 85 6.66 14.40 -11.45
CA THR A 85 5.25 14.70 -11.69
C THR A 85 4.43 13.44 -11.55
N LEU A 86 3.44 13.47 -10.65
CA LEU A 86 2.46 12.41 -10.49
C LEU A 86 1.27 12.68 -11.41
N THR A 87 0.96 11.74 -12.29
CA THR A 87 -0.19 11.83 -13.21
C THR A 87 -1.08 10.62 -13.04
N MET A 88 -2.39 10.84 -12.96
CA MET A 88 -3.34 9.74 -12.91
C MET A 88 -3.26 8.94 -14.23
N SER A 89 -3.10 7.63 -14.13
CA SER A 89 -3.03 6.72 -15.27
C SER A 89 -4.40 6.14 -15.61
N THR A 90 -5.20 5.85 -14.59
CA THR A 90 -6.51 5.19 -14.72
C THR A 90 -7.64 6.10 -14.27
N ASN A 91 -8.73 6.15 -15.04
CA ASN A 91 -9.88 7.01 -14.69
C ASN A 91 -10.82 6.39 -13.65
N ASN A 92 -10.79 5.06 -13.49
CA ASN A 92 -11.66 4.31 -12.60
C ASN A 92 -10.85 3.30 -11.80
N ALA A 93 -11.30 3.00 -10.58
CA ALA A 93 -10.74 1.92 -9.80
C ALA A 93 -11.12 0.58 -10.43
N ALA A 94 -10.18 -0.36 -10.45
CA ALA A 94 -10.42 -1.73 -10.87
C ALA A 94 -9.65 -2.69 -9.96
N LYS A 95 -10.01 -3.97 -9.98
CA LYS A 95 -9.32 -5.03 -9.22
C LYS A 95 -8.06 -5.54 -9.91
N SER A 96 -7.87 -5.18 -11.17
CA SER A 96 -6.84 -5.74 -12.03
C SER A 96 -6.58 -4.78 -13.19
N PHE A 97 -5.31 -4.62 -13.54
CA PHE A 97 -4.89 -3.91 -14.74
C PHE A 97 -3.88 -4.75 -15.52
N ASP A 98 -3.95 -4.70 -16.85
CA ASP A 98 -2.92 -5.29 -17.71
C ASP A 98 -1.63 -4.48 -17.60
N LEU A 99 -0.55 -5.14 -17.20
CA LEU A 99 0.74 -4.50 -16.98
C LEU A 99 1.29 -3.90 -18.27
N SER A 100 1.11 -4.59 -19.39
CA SER A 100 1.58 -4.16 -20.71
C SER A 100 0.97 -2.80 -21.11
N SER A 101 -0.31 -2.60 -20.77
CA SER A 101 -1.03 -1.36 -21.04
C SER A 101 -0.53 -0.18 -20.19
N ILE A 102 -0.14 -0.44 -18.94
CA ILE A 102 0.49 0.57 -18.08
C ILE A 102 1.89 0.89 -18.60
N GLN A 103 2.67 -0.13 -18.96
CA GLN A 103 4.05 0.00 -19.42
C GLN A 103 4.20 0.79 -20.72
N LYS A 104 3.20 0.77 -21.61
CA LYS A 104 3.16 1.63 -22.82
C LYS A 104 3.25 3.13 -22.50
N ARG A 105 2.95 3.51 -21.25
CA ARG A 105 2.94 4.90 -20.78
C ARG A 105 4.06 5.21 -19.79
N THR A 106 4.90 4.24 -19.45
CA THR A 106 6.02 4.41 -18.53
C THR A 106 7.35 4.21 -19.26
N LYS A 107 8.41 4.76 -18.68
CA LYS A 107 9.79 4.57 -19.10
C LYS A 107 10.60 4.00 -17.93
N ILE A 108 11.78 3.46 -18.23
CA ILE A 108 12.74 3.06 -17.19
C ILE A 108 12.98 4.24 -16.25
N GLY A 109 12.92 3.97 -14.94
CA GLY A 109 13.04 4.94 -13.87
C GLY A 109 11.71 5.55 -13.40
N ASP A 110 10.65 5.50 -14.20
CA ASP A 110 9.32 5.92 -13.74
C ASP A 110 8.83 4.99 -12.64
N LYS A 111 7.87 5.48 -11.84
CA LYS A 111 7.20 4.64 -10.85
C LYS A 111 5.72 4.49 -11.15
N ILE A 112 5.23 3.25 -11.08
CA ILE A 112 3.79 2.96 -10.99
C ILE A 112 3.40 3.18 -9.53
N VAL A 113 2.47 4.11 -9.28
CA VAL A 113 1.98 4.42 -7.95
C VAL A 113 0.59 3.82 -7.77
N ILE A 114 0.43 3.02 -6.72
CA ILE A 114 -0.82 2.35 -6.35
C ILE A 114 -1.60 3.25 -5.41
N LEU A 115 -2.85 3.52 -5.76
CA LEU A 115 -3.76 4.32 -4.94
C LEU A 115 -4.96 3.46 -4.55
N LEU A 116 -5.07 3.14 -3.27
CA LEU A 116 -6.18 2.35 -2.75
C LEU A 116 -7.48 3.15 -2.86
N SER A 117 -8.57 2.47 -3.19
CA SER A 117 -9.89 3.10 -3.33
C SER A 117 -10.68 3.18 -2.02
N ASP A 118 -10.17 2.55 -0.96
CA ASP A 118 -10.81 2.44 0.36
C ASP A 118 -9.73 2.52 1.44
N GLU A 119 -9.98 3.31 2.49
CA GLU A 119 -9.04 3.63 3.56
C GLU A 119 -8.83 2.51 4.57
N LYS A 120 -9.70 1.49 4.57
CA LYS A 120 -9.54 0.31 5.43
C LYS A 120 -8.38 -0.60 5.03
N PHE A 121 -7.83 -0.41 3.82
CA PHE A 121 -6.72 -1.19 3.32
C PHE A 121 -5.40 -0.42 3.50
N ALA A 122 -4.33 -1.16 3.79
CA ALA A 122 -3.00 -0.59 3.89
C ALA A 122 -1.99 -1.39 3.06
N LEU A 123 -1.24 -0.67 2.21
CA LEU A 123 -0.03 -1.19 1.59
C LEU A 123 1.17 -0.93 2.51
N PRO A 124 2.14 -1.86 2.56
CA PRO A 124 3.44 -1.56 3.15
C PRO A 124 4.08 -0.34 2.49
N THR A 125 4.89 0.39 3.25
CA THR A 125 5.58 1.61 2.77
C THR A 125 6.32 1.39 1.46
N GLU A 126 6.88 0.20 1.21
CA GLU A 126 7.67 -0.05 0.01
C GLU A 126 6.84 -0.47 -1.21
N GLN A 127 5.55 -0.76 -1.06
CA GLN A 127 4.71 -1.30 -2.13
C GLN A 127 3.80 -0.29 -2.83
N HIS A 128 3.66 0.92 -2.27
CA HIS A 128 2.82 1.94 -2.88
C HIS A 128 3.43 2.55 -4.16
N GLU A 129 4.75 2.46 -4.36
CA GLU A 129 5.42 2.81 -5.61
C GLU A 129 6.25 1.63 -6.13
N ILE A 130 6.10 1.29 -7.41
CA ILE A 130 6.84 0.22 -8.09
C ILE A 130 7.76 0.86 -9.14
N LEU A 131 9.07 0.63 -9.06
CA LEU A 131 10.05 1.17 -10.00
C LEU A 131 10.08 0.36 -11.30
N ILE A 132 10.06 1.05 -12.45
CA ILE A 132 10.29 0.42 -13.75
C ILE A 132 11.79 0.27 -14.02
N ILE A 133 12.24 -0.96 -14.24
CA ILE A 133 13.63 -1.31 -14.57
C ILE A 133 13.72 -1.93 -15.98
N GLU A 134 14.93 -2.27 -16.44
CA GLU A 134 15.21 -2.82 -17.79
C GLU A 134 14.64 -4.22 -18.08
#